data_AF-A0A7S4RLM9-F1
#
_entry.id   AF-A0A7S4RLM9-F1
#
_cell.length_a   1.000
_cell.length_b   1.000
_cell.length_c   1.000
_cell.angle_alpha   90.00
_cell.angle_beta   90.00
_cell.angle_gamma   90.00
#
_symmetry.space_group_name_H-M   'P 1'
#
loop_
_entity.id
_entity.type
_entity.pdbx_description
1 polymer ?
#
loop_
_entity_poly.entity_id
_entity_poly.type
_entity_poly.pdbx_seq_one_letter_code
_entity_poly.pdbx_strand_id
1 'polypeptide(L)'
;CIELPEGQIPSELLNLVIEYSKPCSDEFALHAIIDSGALLAGMKNVVAAKHIIDNLPRSIFKGVLFFDNETYTGQWMILERSGRCLPKNQSPISERDAFVIFDEPRCRGSDIKLRFDARALLTIGPGMCKDKLMQAAGRLRQLDRGQSLLIVGGKDVFAKIRSYCAPQNEIVSRDVLQWTMKNTVQATANGLSNWSSQGFFFVTTFRKPNYAVEDEKLELGQLYGEKFSQNTVVKAVELSRKYHFARTGGKANLSHACLEMANKIEIQVNRYGHDFTTSLRGVDEECERELELELEEEEEIEEEVPRMIPIKETYWDFSTIFTADSPATLPITVQILPRVVQRQLTPSSLANIKWSDRVYCTQNFLDSVANLEGAKAVYINKFLRLVDVVIIFPNGMLLLISEYEADSILQLFWNHPCEGRDSIPHFFHYNFVTRMADTEHMPQKPLLVLPAVQRTLSIRTYQLQHQKPFLSIKRHKVRLILGGLNIKAVTSVRLFAGETMYFANSQKEALEAMLLSGSQSQMNTAKSASGEPEKIIEMRGLLHLLPYSDLEQICIYCACKEFRGYSDEE
;
A
#
# COMPACT_ATOMS: atom_id res chain seq x y z
N CYS A 1 16.80 24.58 14.23
CA CYS A 1 16.50 23.23 14.74
C CYS A 1 15.40 23.37 15.78
N ILE A 2 14.54 22.37 15.97
CA ILE A 2 13.38 22.47 16.88
C ILE A 2 13.52 21.42 18.00
N GLU A 3 13.46 21.89 19.23
CA GLU A 3 13.43 21.04 20.43
C GLU A 3 11.96 20.74 20.78
N LEU A 4 11.57 19.47 20.83
CA LEU A 4 10.21 19.08 21.22
C LEU A 4 10.05 19.17 22.75
N PRO A 5 8.86 19.59 23.23
CA PRO A 5 8.55 19.55 24.66
C PRO A 5 8.50 18.12 25.20
N GLU A 6 8.57 17.98 26.53
CA GLU A 6 8.39 16.69 27.20
C GLU A 6 6.90 16.31 27.17
N GLY A 7 6.58 15.06 26.82
CA GLY A 7 5.19 14.59 26.75
C GLY A 7 4.93 13.53 25.68
N GLN A 8 3.73 13.54 25.09
CA GLN A 8 3.34 12.66 23.96
C GLN A 8 4.06 13.07 22.67
N ILE A 9 5.32 12.63 22.54
CA ILE A 9 6.22 12.97 21.43
C ILE A 9 5.58 12.81 20.04
N PRO A 10 4.85 11.71 19.71
CA PRO A 10 4.27 11.57 18.37
C PRO A 10 3.20 12.63 18.07
N SER A 11 2.36 12.98 19.04
CA SER A 11 1.29 13.97 18.86
C SER A 11 1.86 15.38 18.70
N GLU A 12 2.86 15.75 19.50
CA GLU A 12 3.56 17.03 19.38
C GLU A 12 4.27 17.16 18.03
N LEU A 13 4.89 16.08 17.56
CA LEU A 13 5.54 16.02 16.26
C LEU A 13 4.54 16.22 15.11
N LEU A 14 3.37 15.59 15.16
CA LEU A 14 2.32 15.77 14.16
C LEU A 14 1.71 17.18 14.19
N ASN A 15 1.54 17.76 15.38
CA ASN A 15 1.10 19.16 15.52
C ASN A 15 2.09 20.11 14.85
N LEU A 16 3.39 19.89 15.07
CA LEU A 16 4.46 20.65 14.43
C LEU A 16 4.43 20.52 12.89
N VAL A 17 4.22 19.31 12.38
CA VAL A 17 4.04 19.07 10.93
C VAL A 17 2.87 19.91 10.40
N ILE A 18 1.73 19.88 11.08
CA ILE A 18 0.52 20.60 10.66
C ILE A 18 0.74 22.12 10.69
N GLU A 19 1.40 22.63 11.73
CA GLU A 19 1.69 24.05 11.88
C GLU A 19 2.60 24.57 10.75
N TYR A 20 3.73 23.91 10.54
CA TYR A 20 4.73 24.30 9.54
C TYR A 20 4.37 23.92 8.10
N SER A 21 3.31 23.14 7.89
CA SER A 21 2.74 22.88 6.56
C SER A 21 1.67 23.90 6.14
N LYS A 22 1.22 24.78 7.03
CA LYS A 22 0.28 25.86 6.65
C LYS A 22 1.07 26.99 5.97
N PRO A 23 0.57 27.52 4.83
CA PRO A 23 1.21 28.67 4.19
C PRO A 23 1.06 29.90 5.08
N CYS A 24 2.14 30.32 5.75
CA CYS A 24 2.26 31.64 6.33
C CYS A 24 3.02 32.55 5.35
N SER A 25 2.75 33.85 5.38
CA SER A 25 3.01 34.81 4.29
C SER A 25 4.46 34.91 3.77
N ASP A 26 5.46 34.32 4.44
CA ASP A 26 6.87 34.34 4.03
C ASP A 26 7.61 32.98 4.19
N GLU A 27 6.93 31.89 4.57
CA GLU A 27 7.57 30.58 4.83
C GLU A 27 7.05 29.46 3.93
N PHE A 28 7.97 28.69 3.35
CA PHE A 28 7.66 27.51 2.53
C PHE A 28 7.13 26.37 3.41
N ALA A 29 6.02 25.76 2.99
CA ALA A 29 5.35 24.66 3.69
C ALA A 29 6.23 23.39 3.77
N LEU A 30 6.08 22.62 4.85
CA LEU A 30 6.62 21.25 4.93
C LEU A 30 5.87 20.30 3.99
N HIS A 31 6.63 19.48 3.26
CA HIS A 31 6.14 18.52 2.27
C HIS A 31 6.42 17.06 2.67
N ALA A 32 7.30 16.84 3.65
CA ALA A 32 7.60 15.50 4.13
C ALA A 32 8.00 15.51 5.60
N ILE A 33 7.83 14.36 6.24
CA ILE A 33 8.46 14.00 7.51
C ILE A 33 9.37 12.80 7.27
N ILE A 34 10.57 12.84 7.84
CA ILE A 34 11.59 11.80 7.74
C ILE A 34 11.86 11.34 9.17
N ASP A 35 11.22 10.24 9.56
CA ASP A 35 11.35 9.69 10.90
C ASP A 35 12.59 8.79 11.03
N SER A 36 13.76 9.41 11.20
CA SER A 36 15.03 8.70 11.43
C SER A 36 15.42 8.58 12.91
N GLY A 37 14.81 9.42 13.75
CA GLY A 37 14.92 9.41 15.19
C GLY A 37 13.93 8.49 15.92
N ALA A 38 13.07 7.78 15.18
CA ALA A 38 12.02 6.90 15.73
C ALA A 38 11.04 7.64 16.67
N LEU A 39 10.72 8.89 16.35
CA LEU A 39 9.79 9.70 17.14
C LEU A 39 8.31 9.40 16.82
N LEU A 40 8.02 8.70 15.73
CA LEU A 40 6.72 8.11 15.43
C LEU A 40 6.61 6.64 15.88
N ALA A 41 7.61 6.12 16.60
CA ALA A 41 7.58 4.75 17.09
C ALA A 41 6.31 4.47 17.92
N GLY A 42 5.69 3.31 17.68
CA GLY A 42 4.40 2.92 18.28
C GLY A 42 3.16 3.49 17.58
N MET A 43 3.32 4.38 16.59
CA MET A 43 2.23 4.87 15.74
C MET A 43 2.28 4.19 14.37
N LYS A 44 1.13 3.71 13.89
CA LYS A 44 1.02 3.19 12.52
C LYS A 44 1.06 4.34 11.51
N ASN A 45 1.79 4.16 10.40
CA ASN A 45 1.91 5.19 9.36
C ASN A 45 0.56 5.62 8.78
N VAL A 46 -0.40 4.70 8.64
CA VAL A 46 -1.77 5.02 8.21
C VAL A 46 -2.51 5.94 9.19
N VAL A 47 -2.25 5.80 10.50
CA VAL A 47 -2.85 6.64 11.54
C VAL A 47 -2.24 8.05 11.48
N ALA A 48 -0.91 8.15 11.35
CA ALA A 48 -0.23 9.42 11.11
C ALA A 48 -0.73 10.08 9.82
N ALA A 49 -0.88 9.32 8.72
CA ALA A 49 -1.35 9.82 7.44
C ALA A 49 -2.77 10.38 7.51
N LYS A 50 -3.70 9.69 8.20
CA LYS A 50 -5.07 10.18 8.47
C LYS A 50 -5.03 11.49 9.24
N HIS A 51 -4.27 11.55 10.31
CA HIS A 51 -4.16 12.76 11.12
C HIS A 51 -3.59 13.95 10.31
N ILE A 52 -2.58 13.69 9.48
CA ILE A 52 -1.97 14.71 8.63
C ILE A 52 -2.95 15.19 7.55
N ILE A 53 -3.58 14.29 6.78
CA ILE A 53 -4.41 14.70 5.63
C ILE A 53 -5.63 15.53 6.05
N ASP A 54 -6.19 15.24 7.23
CA ASP A 54 -7.35 15.96 7.77
C ASP A 54 -7.03 17.42 8.12
N ASN A 55 -5.76 17.71 8.48
CA ASN A 55 -5.32 19.01 8.98
C ASN A 55 -4.47 19.83 7.98
N LEU A 56 -3.95 19.19 6.93
CA LEU A 56 -3.15 19.87 5.90
C LEU A 56 -4.00 20.74 4.95
N PRO A 57 -3.44 21.83 4.39
CA PRO A 57 -4.13 22.70 3.44
C PRO A 57 -4.48 21.99 2.12
N ARG A 58 -5.77 22.06 1.75
CA ARG A 58 -6.33 21.44 0.52
C ARG A 58 -5.77 22.01 -0.79
N SER A 59 -5.25 23.23 -0.75
CA SER A 59 -4.65 23.91 -1.91
C SER A 59 -3.28 23.36 -2.30
N ILE A 60 -2.56 22.76 -1.34
CA ILE A 60 -1.17 22.29 -1.53
C ILE A 60 -1.14 20.77 -1.67
N PHE A 61 -1.80 20.06 -0.74
CA PHE A 61 -1.72 18.61 -0.64
C PHE A 61 -3.02 17.94 -1.04
N LYS A 62 -2.93 17.01 -2.00
CA LYS A 62 -4.05 16.20 -2.50
C LYS A 62 -4.19 14.87 -1.75
N GLY A 63 -3.11 14.41 -1.12
CA GLY A 63 -3.07 13.17 -0.34
C GLY A 63 -1.82 13.08 0.53
N VAL A 64 -1.69 11.98 1.26
CA VAL A 64 -0.49 11.62 2.03
C VAL A 64 0.06 10.30 1.50
N LEU A 65 1.34 10.29 1.13
CA LEU A 65 2.10 9.12 0.71
C LEU A 65 2.85 8.57 1.93
N PHE A 66 2.65 7.29 2.21
CA PHE A 66 3.33 6.59 3.30
C PHE A 66 3.60 5.14 2.89
N PHE A 67 4.49 4.47 3.61
CA PHE A 67 4.75 3.05 3.39
C PHE A 67 3.96 2.22 4.40
N ASP A 68 3.26 1.20 3.90
CA ASP A 68 2.41 0.31 4.68
C ASP A 68 3.04 -1.09 4.78
N ASN A 69 3.35 -1.51 6.00
CA ASN A 69 3.96 -2.81 6.32
C ASN A 69 2.93 -3.86 6.73
N GLU A 70 1.65 -3.52 6.88
CA GLU A 70 0.65 -4.49 7.34
C GLU A 70 0.17 -5.41 6.22
N THR A 71 0.38 -5.01 4.96
CA THR A 71 0.15 -5.88 3.80
C THR A 71 1.34 -6.80 3.57
N TYR A 72 1.08 -8.06 3.20
CA TYR A 72 2.06 -9.12 2.89
C TYR A 72 3.19 -8.74 1.92
N THR A 73 3.05 -7.64 1.18
CA THR A 73 4.00 -7.21 0.14
C THR A 73 4.62 -5.83 0.39
N GLY A 74 4.47 -5.23 1.58
CA GLY A 74 5.08 -3.95 1.97
C GLY A 74 5.12 -2.89 0.87
N GLN A 75 4.09 -2.03 0.74
CA GLN A 75 4.01 -1.12 -0.42
C GLN A 75 3.75 0.35 -0.07
N TRP A 76 4.15 1.22 -0.98
CA TRP A 76 3.85 2.65 -0.92
C TRP A 76 2.37 2.90 -1.22
N MET A 77 1.68 3.55 -0.29
CA MET A 77 0.26 3.85 -0.35
C MET A 77 0.01 5.36 -0.34
N ILE A 78 -1.00 5.81 -1.08
CA ILE A 78 -1.48 7.18 -1.06
C ILE A 78 -2.88 7.21 -0.45
N LEU A 79 -2.99 7.88 0.70
CA LEU A 79 -4.27 8.25 1.31
C LEU A 79 -4.76 9.57 0.70
N GLU A 80 -5.87 9.50 -0.03
CA GLU A 80 -6.54 10.65 -0.60
C GLU A 80 -7.45 11.35 0.42
N ARG A 81 -7.78 12.62 0.16
CA ARG A 81 -8.78 13.37 0.96
C ARG A 81 -10.19 12.78 0.94
N SER A 82 -10.48 11.91 -0.02
CA SER A 82 -11.75 11.17 -0.10
C SER A 82 -11.84 10.06 0.95
N GLY A 83 -10.75 9.76 1.66
CA GLY A 83 -10.61 8.58 2.53
C GLY A 83 -10.16 7.33 1.77
N ARG A 84 -10.09 7.39 0.43
CA ARG A 84 -9.60 6.31 -0.41
C ARG A 84 -8.08 6.14 -0.22
N CYS A 85 -7.63 4.93 0.01
CA CYS A 85 -6.22 4.57 0.11
C CYS A 85 -5.87 3.63 -1.04
N LEU A 86 -4.91 4.01 -1.88
CA LEU A 86 -4.52 3.22 -3.06
C LEU A 86 -3.01 3.01 -3.09
N PRO A 87 -2.53 1.91 -3.68
CA PRO A 87 -1.15 1.78 -4.07
C PRO A 87 -0.67 2.99 -4.88
N LYS A 88 0.56 3.43 -4.63
CA LYS A 88 1.18 4.60 -5.27
C LYS A 88 1.09 4.55 -6.80
N ASN A 89 1.29 3.37 -7.40
CA ASN A 89 1.23 3.15 -8.85
C ASN A 89 -0.20 3.20 -9.43
N GLN A 90 -1.22 3.06 -8.60
CA GLN A 90 -2.64 3.11 -8.99
C GLN A 90 -3.31 4.45 -8.64
N SER A 91 -2.66 5.27 -7.81
CA SER A 91 -3.20 6.57 -7.41
C SER A 91 -3.07 7.61 -8.54
N PRO A 92 -4.12 8.42 -8.79
CA PRO A 92 -4.02 9.56 -9.70
C PRO A 92 -3.22 10.73 -9.12
N ILE A 93 -2.84 10.68 -7.83
CA ILE A 93 -2.08 11.72 -7.15
C ILE A 93 -0.59 11.51 -7.40
N SER A 94 0.06 12.53 -7.95
CA SER A 94 1.50 12.54 -8.11
C SER A 94 2.21 12.76 -6.77
N GLU A 95 3.38 12.16 -6.60
CA GLU A 95 4.25 12.27 -5.41
C GLU A 95 4.50 13.72 -4.98
N ARG A 96 4.68 14.62 -5.94
CA ARG A 96 4.88 16.07 -5.71
C ARG A 96 3.67 16.80 -5.12
N ASP A 97 2.49 16.22 -5.24
CA ASP A 97 1.21 16.76 -4.76
C ASP A 97 0.77 16.07 -3.45
N ALA A 98 1.56 15.13 -2.93
CA ALA A 98 1.31 14.42 -1.69
C ALA A 98 2.30 14.85 -0.61
N PHE A 99 1.85 14.87 0.65
CA PHE A 99 2.77 14.96 1.78
C PHE A 99 3.37 13.58 2.04
N VAL A 100 4.67 13.46 2.28
CA VAL A 100 5.34 12.15 2.35
C VAL A 100 5.80 11.82 3.77
N ILE A 101 5.49 10.61 4.24
CA ILE A 101 6.01 10.06 5.49
C ILE A 101 7.09 9.04 5.14
N PHE A 102 8.34 9.32 5.49
CA PHE A 102 9.43 8.36 5.43
C PHE A 102 9.66 7.79 6.84
N ASP A 103 9.59 6.47 6.97
CA ASP A 103 9.83 5.73 8.20
C ASP A 103 11.06 4.84 8.02
N GLU A 104 12.13 5.07 8.77
CA GLU A 104 13.47 4.62 8.40
C GLU A 104 13.73 3.10 8.40
N PRO A 105 13.15 2.25 9.28
CA PRO A 105 13.27 0.81 9.12
C PRO A 105 12.58 0.31 7.84
N ARG A 106 11.57 1.05 7.36
CA ARG A 106 10.56 0.55 6.41
C ARG A 106 10.64 1.17 5.01
N CYS A 107 11.41 2.26 4.84
CA CYS A 107 11.48 3.02 3.59
C CYS A 107 12.86 3.02 2.92
N ARG A 108 13.74 2.04 3.19
CA ARG A 108 15.06 1.96 2.52
C ARG A 108 14.90 1.85 0.99
N GLY A 109 15.79 2.50 0.23
CA GLY A 109 15.82 2.40 -1.24
C GLY A 109 14.76 3.17 -2.05
N SER A 110 13.69 3.71 -1.43
CA SER A 110 12.65 4.43 -2.17
C SER A 110 13.11 5.80 -2.71
N ASP A 111 12.95 6.03 -4.01
CA ASP A 111 13.20 7.32 -4.67
C ASP A 111 11.88 8.07 -4.92
N ILE A 112 11.45 8.87 -3.94
CA ILE A 112 10.24 9.69 -4.04
C ILE A 112 10.57 11.06 -4.63
N LYS A 113 9.96 11.39 -5.76
CA LYS A 113 10.14 12.63 -6.53
C LYS A 113 9.32 13.77 -5.91
N LEU A 114 9.87 14.32 -4.84
CA LEU A 114 9.38 15.54 -4.19
C LEU A 114 9.56 16.79 -5.08
N ARG A 115 8.88 17.87 -4.72
CA ARG A 115 9.01 19.18 -5.38
C ARG A 115 10.44 19.74 -5.25
N PHE A 116 10.82 20.60 -6.20
CA PHE A 116 12.11 21.30 -6.20
C PHE A 116 12.33 22.17 -4.94
N ASP A 117 11.25 22.77 -4.43
CA ASP A 117 11.22 23.64 -3.25
C ASP A 117 10.80 22.90 -1.97
N ALA A 118 10.83 21.56 -1.98
CA ALA A 118 10.34 20.76 -0.86
C ALA A 118 11.15 20.99 0.41
N ARG A 119 10.43 21.20 1.52
CA ARG A 119 10.99 21.17 2.87
C ARG A 119 10.57 19.92 3.60
N ALA A 120 11.48 19.28 4.32
CA ALA A 120 11.14 18.13 5.15
C ALA A 120 11.54 18.35 6.62
N LEU A 121 10.74 17.77 7.52
CA LEU A 121 11.04 17.67 8.93
C LEU A 121 11.78 16.35 9.17
N LEU A 122 13.01 16.40 9.67
CA LEU A 122 13.85 15.23 9.95
C LEU A 122 13.98 15.04 11.45
N THR A 123 13.56 13.88 11.96
CA THR A 123 13.63 13.56 13.38
C THR A 123 15.00 12.99 13.75
N ILE A 124 15.55 13.35 14.91
CA ILE A 124 16.80 12.79 15.42
C ILE A 124 16.61 12.14 16.79
N GLY A 125 17.20 10.96 16.98
CA GLY A 125 17.19 10.19 18.21
C GLY A 125 18.59 10.05 18.82
N PRO A 126 18.73 9.61 20.08
CA PRO A 126 19.97 9.70 20.85
C PRO A 126 21.18 8.97 20.26
N GLY A 127 20.98 7.94 19.45
CA GLY A 127 22.02 7.19 18.75
C GLY A 127 22.28 7.64 17.31
N MET A 128 21.80 8.82 16.90
CA MET A 128 21.92 9.28 15.51
C MET A 128 23.41 9.46 15.12
N CYS A 129 23.82 8.73 14.10
CA CYS A 129 25.17 8.77 13.51
C CYS A 129 25.18 9.58 12.20
N LYS A 130 26.35 10.05 11.78
CA LYS A 130 26.55 10.81 10.54
C LYS A 130 25.92 10.13 9.32
N ASP A 131 26.22 8.86 9.09
CA ASP A 131 25.73 8.15 7.90
C ASP A 131 24.20 8.01 7.90
N LYS A 132 23.60 7.68 9.05
CA LYS A 132 22.15 7.59 9.22
C LYS A 132 21.47 8.94 8.96
N LEU A 133 21.99 10.02 9.56
CA LEU A 133 21.53 11.38 9.31
C LEU A 133 21.62 11.75 7.82
N MET A 134 22.74 11.42 7.17
CA MET A 134 22.94 11.73 5.75
C MET A 134 22.04 10.90 4.82
N GLN A 135 21.77 9.64 5.15
CA GLN A 135 20.85 8.79 4.40
C GLN A 135 19.40 9.31 4.52
N ALA A 136 18.99 9.70 5.72
CA ALA A 136 17.71 10.35 5.97
C ALA A 136 17.59 11.68 5.21
N ALA A 137 18.58 12.57 5.35
CA ALA A 137 18.63 13.83 4.62
C ALA A 137 18.63 13.63 3.09
N GLY A 138 19.30 12.58 2.61
CA GLY A 138 19.43 12.21 1.20
C GLY A 138 18.12 11.81 0.52
N ARG A 139 17.01 11.67 1.27
CA ARG A 139 15.65 11.54 0.69
C ARG A 139 15.23 12.82 -0.03
N LEU A 140 15.76 13.98 0.37
CA LEU A 140 15.71 15.21 -0.41
C LEU A 140 16.88 15.22 -1.39
N ARG A 141 16.66 14.69 -2.60
CA ARG A 141 17.68 14.59 -3.66
C ARG A 141 18.25 15.94 -4.12
N GLN A 142 17.53 17.03 -3.89
CA GLN A 142 17.91 18.40 -4.27
C GLN A 142 18.16 19.27 -3.04
N LEU A 143 18.61 18.67 -1.93
CA LEU A 143 19.05 19.41 -0.74
C LEU A 143 20.13 20.43 -1.11
N ASP A 144 20.01 21.65 -0.59
CA ASP A 144 20.86 22.82 -0.93
C ASP A 144 20.70 23.33 -2.38
N ARG A 145 19.76 22.75 -3.14
CA ARG A 145 19.37 23.16 -4.50
C ARG A 145 17.86 23.36 -4.59
N GLY A 146 17.31 24.14 -3.66
CA GLY A 146 15.88 24.41 -3.54
C GLY A 146 15.21 23.65 -2.40
N GLN A 147 15.63 22.42 -2.11
CA GLN A 147 15.13 21.67 -0.97
C GLN A 147 15.89 21.99 0.32
N SER A 148 15.19 21.95 1.46
CA SER A 148 15.78 22.24 2.78
C SER A 148 15.17 21.39 3.89
N LEU A 149 15.83 21.37 5.05
CA LEU A 149 15.47 20.52 6.19
C LEU A 149 15.22 21.34 7.45
N LEU A 150 14.23 20.91 8.23
CA LEU A 150 14.11 21.24 9.64
C LEU A 150 14.46 20.01 10.46
N ILE A 151 15.40 20.15 11.39
CA ILE A 151 15.80 19.06 12.28
C ILE A 151 15.02 19.19 13.59
N VAL A 152 14.41 18.10 14.04
CA VAL A 152 13.62 18.03 15.27
C VAL A 152 14.07 16.86 16.16
N GLY A 153 14.08 17.05 17.48
CA GLY A 153 14.46 16.01 18.42
C GLY A 153 13.90 16.26 19.82
N GLY A 154 13.93 15.22 20.66
CA GLY A 154 13.54 15.32 22.07
C GLY A 154 14.52 16.15 22.90
N LYS A 155 14.08 16.58 24.09
CA LYS A 155 14.92 17.35 25.01
C LYS A 155 16.20 16.63 25.43
N ASP A 156 16.15 15.31 25.57
CA ASP A 156 17.32 14.48 25.93
C ASP A 156 18.41 14.55 24.85
N VAL A 157 18.02 14.55 23.58
CA VAL A 157 18.91 14.71 22.43
C VAL A 157 19.50 16.12 22.40
N PHE A 158 18.65 17.15 22.56
CA PHE A 158 19.11 18.54 22.55
C PHE A 158 20.00 18.86 23.75
N ALA A 159 19.74 18.29 24.93
CA ALA A 159 20.62 18.38 26.09
C ALA A 159 22.00 17.77 25.81
N LYS A 160 22.05 16.61 25.13
CA LYS A 160 23.32 16.01 24.69
C LYS A 160 24.04 16.92 23.71
N ILE A 161 23.37 17.48 22.71
CA ILE A 161 23.98 18.42 21.75
C ILE A 161 24.55 19.65 22.49
N ARG A 162 23.79 20.26 23.41
CA ARG A 162 24.25 21.39 24.25
C ARG A 162 25.41 21.04 25.17
N SER A 163 25.54 19.79 25.61
CA SER A 163 26.69 19.37 26.42
C SER A 163 28.01 19.32 25.62
N TYR A 164 27.91 19.25 24.29
CA TYR A 164 29.07 19.16 23.39
C TYR A 164 29.36 20.46 22.63
N CYS A 165 28.34 21.28 22.41
CA CYS A 165 28.44 22.58 21.75
C CYS A 165 28.38 23.69 22.81
N ALA A 166 28.98 24.86 22.55
CA ALA A 166 29.10 25.91 23.57
C ALA A 166 27.72 26.31 24.19
N PRO A 167 27.63 26.50 25.52
CA PRO A 167 26.36 26.46 26.28
C PRO A 167 25.39 27.64 26.08
N GLN A 168 25.64 28.57 25.15
CA GLN A 168 24.89 29.84 25.07
C GLN A 168 24.23 30.15 23.72
N ASN A 169 24.36 29.30 22.70
CA ASN A 169 23.78 29.58 21.38
C ASN A 169 22.56 28.70 21.07
N GLU A 170 21.65 29.24 20.25
CA GLU A 170 20.61 28.46 19.58
C GLU A 170 21.25 27.31 18.79
N ILE A 171 20.69 26.11 18.90
CA ILE A 171 21.22 24.93 18.21
C ILE A 171 21.00 25.07 16.71
N VAL A 172 22.09 25.11 15.96
CA VAL A 172 22.07 25.14 14.49
C VAL A 172 22.45 23.78 13.90
N SER A 173 22.29 23.62 12.59
CA SER A 173 22.61 22.37 11.88
C SER A 173 24.06 21.91 12.07
N ARG A 174 25.02 22.85 12.17
CA ARG A 174 26.44 22.56 12.44
C ARG A 174 26.64 21.82 13.76
N ASP A 175 25.89 22.18 14.80
CA ASP A 175 26.00 21.56 16.13
C ASP A 175 25.48 20.11 16.10
N VAL A 176 24.36 19.88 15.38
CA VAL A 176 23.83 18.54 15.13
C VAL A 176 24.83 17.68 14.36
N LEU A 177 25.47 18.23 13.32
CA LEU A 177 26.49 17.52 12.54
C LEU A 177 27.70 17.15 13.40
N GLN A 178 28.19 18.06 14.24
CA GLN A 178 29.31 17.78 15.14
C GLN A 178 28.96 16.67 16.15
N TRP A 179 27.75 16.71 16.70
CA TRP A 179 27.27 15.69 17.61
C TRP A 179 27.10 14.31 16.94
N THR A 180 26.51 14.24 15.74
CA THR A 180 26.35 12.98 15.00
C THR A 180 27.68 12.39 14.56
N MET A 181 28.67 13.22 14.22
CA MET A 181 30.05 12.78 13.98
C MET A 181 30.67 12.14 15.22
N LYS A 182 30.46 12.73 16.40
CA LYS A 182 30.95 12.17 17.66
C LYS A 182 30.28 10.83 17.97
N ASN A 183 28.97 10.73 17.76
CA ASN A 183 28.26 9.45 17.88
C ASN A 183 28.80 8.40 16.92
N THR A 184 29.13 8.76 15.68
CA THR A 184 29.78 7.86 14.72
C THR A 184 31.13 7.37 15.24
N VAL A 185 31.97 8.24 15.78
CA VAL A 185 33.26 7.84 16.36
C VAL A 185 33.06 6.86 17.52
N GLN A 186 32.12 7.15 18.43
CA GLN A 186 31.80 6.27 19.55
C GLN A 186 31.25 4.91 19.07
N ALA A 187 30.34 4.90 18.10
CA ALA A 187 29.75 3.69 17.55
C ALA A 187 30.82 2.81 16.86
N THR A 188 31.72 3.42 16.07
CA THR A 188 32.86 2.73 15.46
C THR A 188 33.79 2.14 16.52
N ALA A 189 34.07 2.88 17.60
CA ALA A 189 34.89 2.39 18.69
C ALA A 189 34.24 1.23 19.44
N ASN A 190 32.92 1.28 19.68
CA ASN A 190 32.17 0.17 20.27
C ASN A 190 32.23 -1.08 19.37
N GLY A 191 32.13 -0.90 18.05
CA GLY A 191 32.23 -1.98 17.06
C GLY A 191 33.58 -2.69 17.01
N LEU A 192 34.66 -2.09 17.55
CA LEU A 192 35.96 -2.75 17.66
C LEU A 192 35.91 -4.01 18.52
N SER A 193 35.05 -4.03 19.54
CA SER A 193 34.88 -5.20 20.41
C SER A 193 34.43 -6.41 19.57
N ASN A 194 33.32 -6.27 18.85
CA ASN A 194 32.75 -7.35 18.03
C ASN A 194 33.69 -7.73 16.89
N TRP A 195 34.21 -6.74 16.15
CA TRP A 195 35.18 -6.97 15.08
C TRP A 195 36.39 -7.77 15.55
N SER A 196 36.94 -7.42 16.71
CA SER A 196 38.08 -8.15 17.28
C SER A 196 37.70 -9.55 17.74
N SER A 197 36.51 -9.73 18.32
CA SER A 197 36.00 -11.02 18.76
C SER A 197 35.81 -11.98 17.59
N GLN A 198 35.20 -11.53 16.50
CA GLN A 198 35.09 -12.28 15.25
C GLN A 198 36.47 -12.62 14.66
N GLY A 199 37.40 -11.66 14.69
CA GLY A 199 38.78 -11.90 14.27
C GLY A 199 39.47 -12.97 15.12
N PHE A 200 39.29 -12.94 16.45
CA PHE A 200 39.81 -13.96 17.36
C PHE A 200 39.14 -15.32 17.17
N PHE A 201 37.83 -15.34 16.93
CA PHE A 201 37.11 -16.55 16.57
C PHE A 201 37.72 -17.15 15.30
N PHE A 202 37.83 -16.39 14.21
CA PHE A 202 38.42 -16.85 12.95
C PHE A 202 39.84 -17.42 13.12
N VAL A 203 40.75 -16.71 13.79
CA VAL A 203 42.15 -17.18 13.94
C VAL A 203 42.26 -18.44 14.80
N THR A 204 41.32 -18.67 15.72
CA THR A 204 41.30 -19.85 16.59
C THR A 204 40.63 -21.07 15.95
N THR A 205 39.76 -20.85 14.95
CA THR A 205 39.04 -21.91 14.23
C THR A 205 39.58 -22.19 12.82
N PHE A 206 40.50 -21.35 12.32
CA PHE A 206 41.05 -21.48 10.96
C PHE A 206 41.64 -22.87 10.70
N ARG A 207 41.09 -23.57 9.69
CA ARG A 207 41.41 -24.97 9.33
C ARG A 207 41.17 -26.00 10.45
N LYS A 208 40.37 -25.64 11.45
CA LYS A 208 39.99 -26.48 12.60
C LYS A 208 38.48 -26.39 12.83
N PRO A 209 37.67 -26.99 11.95
CA PRO A 209 36.19 -26.87 12.01
C PRO A 209 35.62 -27.37 13.34
N ASN A 210 36.27 -28.32 14.01
CA ASN A 210 35.83 -28.83 15.31
C ASN A 210 35.81 -27.76 16.41
N TYR A 211 36.51 -26.64 16.24
CA TYR A 211 36.49 -25.50 17.17
C TYR A 211 35.50 -24.41 16.77
N ALA A 212 34.82 -24.56 15.64
CA ALA A 212 33.82 -23.60 15.17
C ALA A 212 32.45 -23.79 15.83
N VAL A 213 32.19 -24.96 16.42
CA VAL A 213 30.99 -25.21 17.21
C VAL A 213 31.15 -24.51 18.56
N GLU A 214 30.27 -23.58 18.86
CA GLU A 214 30.15 -22.98 20.19
C GLU A 214 28.92 -23.58 20.91
N ASP A 215 29.03 -23.75 22.21
CA ASP A 215 27.91 -24.21 23.02
C ASP A 215 26.85 -23.09 23.11
N GLU A 216 25.59 -23.45 22.88
CA GLU A 216 24.48 -22.51 23.02
C GLU A 216 24.32 -22.08 24.49
N LYS A 217 24.36 -20.77 24.73
CA LYS A 217 24.10 -20.18 26.04
C LYS A 217 22.61 -19.90 26.19
N LEU A 218 21.86 -20.88 26.67
CA LEU A 218 20.39 -20.79 26.81
C LEU A 218 19.93 -20.30 28.19
N GLU A 219 20.82 -20.26 29.18
CA GLU A 219 20.45 -19.91 30.55
C GLU A 219 20.39 -18.39 30.76
N LEU A 220 19.27 -17.91 31.30
CA LEU A 220 19.04 -16.49 31.62
C LEU A 220 20.16 -15.89 32.50
N GLY A 221 20.69 -16.68 33.45
CA GLY A 221 21.77 -16.25 34.34
C GLY A 221 23.10 -16.03 33.61
N GLN A 222 23.36 -16.76 32.52
CA GLN A 222 24.55 -16.60 31.69
C GLN A 222 24.42 -15.39 30.75
N LEU A 223 23.19 -15.08 30.31
CA LEU A 223 22.89 -13.94 29.43
C LEU A 223 22.77 -12.61 30.20
N TYR A 224 22.17 -12.62 31.40
CA TYR A 224 21.78 -11.42 32.15
C TYR A 224 22.27 -11.38 33.61
N GLY A 225 22.92 -12.43 34.11
CA GLY A 225 23.34 -12.51 35.52
C GLY A 225 24.64 -11.77 35.83
N GLU A 226 25.40 -11.36 34.82
CA GLU A 226 26.61 -10.55 35.01
C GLU A 226 26.25 -9.08 35.29
N LYS A 227 26.95 -8.48 36.25
CA LYS A 227 26.77 -7.07 36.58
C LYS A 227 27.25 -6.19 35.43
N PHE A 228 26.43 -5.20 35.09
CA PHE A 228 26.82 -4.14 34.15
C PHE A 228 28.11 -3.48 34.61
N SER A 229 29.19 -3.65 33.85
CA SER A 229 30.47 -3.02 34.12
C SER A 229 30.97 -2.30 32.88
N GLN A 230 31.24 -1.00 33.02
CA GLN A 230 31.93 -0.25 31.99
C GLN A 230 33.41 -0.64 32.00
N ASN A 231 33.89 -1.15 30.88
CA ASN A 231 35.30 -1.44 30.67
C ASN A 231 35.82 -0.63 29.48
N THR A 232 37.13 -0.39 29.43
CA THR A 232 37.74 0.16 28.22
C THR A 232 37.59 -0.84 27.08
N VAL A 233 37.47 -0.35 25.85
CA VAL A 233 37.40 -1.22 24.65
C VAL A 233 38.60 -2.16 24.62
N VAL A 234 39.80 -1.66 24.94
CA VAL A 234 41.03 -2.47 25.03
C VAL A 234 40.86 -3.65 26.00
N LYS A 235 40.36 -3.41 27.21
CA LYS A 235 40.18 -4.47 28.21
C LYS A 235 39.12 -5.49 27.77
N ALA A 236 38.04 -5.05 27.13
CA ALA A 236 37.04 -5.94 26.55
C ALA A 236 37.66 -6.89 25.51
N VAL A 237 38.48 -6.35 24.61
CA VAL A 237 39.19 -7.13 23.58
C VAL A 237 40.21 -8.09 24.20
N GLU A 238 40.94 -7.67 25.24
CA GLU A 238 41.84 -8.57 25.97
C GLU A 238 41.12 -9.78 26.58
N LEU A 239 39.92 -9.57 27.13
CA LEU A 239 39.09 -10.63 27.68
C LEU A 239 38.59 -11.58 26.58
N SER A 240 38.08 -11.03 25.46
CA SER A 240 37.66 -11.83 24.30
C SER A 240 38.81 -12.68 23.75
N ARG A 241 40.02 -12.11 23.62
CA ARG A 241 41.22 -12.87 23.22
C ARG A 241 41.50 -14.03 24.16
N LYS A 242 41.51 -13.78 25.47
CA LYS A 242 41.76 -14.83 26.48
C LYS A 242 40.72 -15.94 26.38
N TYR A 243 39.45 -15.58 26.21
CA TYR A 243 38.35 -16.53 26.01
C TYR A 243 38.56 -17.40 24.77
N HIS A 244 38.70 -16.80 23.57
CA HIS A 244 38.85 -17.57 22.34
C HIS A 244 40.15 -18.40 22.30
N PHE A 245 41.22 -17.95 22.97
CA PHE A 245 42.46 -18.73 23.02
C PHE A 245 42.34 -19.90 24.00
N ALA A 246 41.70 -19.70 25.15
CA ALA A 246 41.54 -20.76 26.15
C ALA A 246 40.71 -21.92 25.61
N ARG A 247 39.58 -21.64 24.93
CA ARG A 247 38.68 -22.69 24.39
C ARG A 247 39.32 -23.55 23.29
N THR A 248 40.31 -23.05 22.55
CA THR A 248 40.92 -23.78 21.42
C THR A 248 42.31 -24.35 21.72
N GLY A 249 42.63 -24.56 23.00
CA GLY A 249 43.91 -25.15 23.44
C GLY A 249 45.11 -24.19 23.45
N GLY A 250 44.85 -22.89 23.52
CA GLY A 250 45.85 -21.84 23.78
C GLY A 250 46.70 -21.43 22.57
N LYS A 251 47.65 -20.53 22.83
CA LYS A 251 48.56 -19.95 21.82
C LYS A 251 49.36 -20.99 21.04
N ALA A 252 49.72 -22.11 21.68
CA ALA A 252 50.51 -23.18 21.08
C ALA A 252 49.79 -23.88 19.91
N ASN A 253 48.46 -23.84 19.89
CA ASN A 253 47.66 -24.44 18.84
C ASN A 253 47.49 -23.53 17.62
N LEU A 254 47.85 -22.24 17.67
CA LEU A 254 47.70 -21.34 16.53
C LEU A 254 48.89 -21.44 15.59
N SER A 255 48.64 -21.34 14.28
CA SER A 255 49.72 -21.17 13.30
C SER A 255 50.40 -19.80 13.48
N HIS A 256 51.65 -19.66 13.03
CA HIS A 256 52.37 -18.39 13.09
C HIS A 256 51.59 -17.25 12.42
N ALA A 257 50.99 -17.50 11.25
CA ALA A 257 50.18 -16.52 10.53
C ALA A 257 48.93 -16.07 11.32
N CYS A 258 48.26 -17.01 11.99
CA CYS A 258 47.08 -16.71 12.82
C CYS A 258 47.47 -15.91 14.07
N LEU A 259 48.63 -16.21 14.69
CA LEU A 259 49.15 -15.44 15.82
C LEU A 259 49.52 -14.01 15.41
N GLU A 260 50.15 -13.84 14.24
CA GLU A 260 50.47 -12.52 13.69
C GLU A 260 49.19 -11.70 13.43
N MET A 261 48.15 -12.32 12.88
CA MET A 261 46.85 -11.68 12.66
C MET A 261 46.20 -11.24 13.99
N ALA A 262 46.22 -12.11 15.02
CA ALA A 262 45.70 -11.77 16.34
C ALA A 262 46.44 -10.57 16.96
N ASN A 263 47.78 -10.51 16.81
CA ASN A 263 48.57 -9.37 17.28
C ASN A 263 48.26 -8.10 16.49
N LYS A 264 48.01 -8.19 15.17
CA LYS A 264 47.58 -7.03 14.36
C LYS A 264 46.25 -6.47 14.84
N ILE A 265 45.28 -7.34 15.16
CA ILE A 265 43.99 -6.92 15.75
C ILE A 265 44.24 -6.13 17.04
N GLU A 266 45.06 -6.66 17.95
CA GLU A 266 45.39 -6.01 19.23
C GLU A 266 46.06 -4.64 19.04
N ILE A 267 46.97 -4.50 18.06
CA ILE A 267 47.59 -3.21 17.73
C ILE A 267 46.55 -2.20 17.25
N GLN A 268 45.61 -2.60 16.38
CA GLN A 268 44.57 -1.69 15.88
C GLN A 268 43.61 -1.28 16.99
N VAL A 269 43.21 -2.21 17.86
CA VAL A 269 42.32 -1.91 19.00
C VAL A 269 43.02 -0.96 19.98
N ASN A 270 44.30 -1.17 20.28
CA ASN A 270 45.06 -0.24 21.13
C ASN A 270 45.17 1.15 20.51
N ARG A 271 45.32 1.23 19.17
CA ARG A 271 45.41 2.51 18.46
C ARG A 271 44.10 3.30 18.47
N TYR A 272 42.96 2.63 18.29
CA TYR A 272 41.67 3.30 18.07
C TYR A 272 40.68 3.20 19.24
N GLY A 273 40.88 2.27 20.17
CA GLY A 273 39.97 1.99 21.28
C GLY A 273 40.43 2.46 22.65
N HIS A 274 41.65 3.00 22.79
CA HIS A 274 42.24 3.37 24.10
C HIS A 274 41.37 4.36 24.88
N ASP A 275 40.85 5.38 24.21
CA ASP A 275 40.10 6.48 24.83
C ASP A 275 38.61 6.19 24.97
N PHE A 276 38.17 4.97 24.61
CA PHE A 276 36.77 4.60 24.57
C PHE A 276 36.43 3.55 25.62
N THR A 277 35.24 3.71 26.19
CA THR A 277 34.63 2.72 27.07
C THR A 277 33.45 2.08 26.36
N THR A 278 33.28 0.78 26.61
CA THR A 278 32.14 0.00 26.12
C THR A 278 31.46 -0.70 27.29
N SER A 279 30.16 -0.95 27.13
CA SER A 279 29.39 -1.73 28.08
C SER A 279 29.38 -3.16 27.59
N LEU A 280 30.03 -4.07 28.32
CA LEU A 280 30.02 -5.49 27.98
C LEU A 280 28.65 -6.08 28.33
N ARG A 281 27.94 -6.62 27.33
CA ARG A 281 26.77 -7.49 27.50
C ARG A 281 27.17 -8.96 27.32
N GLY A 282 26.39 -9.88 27.87
CA GLY A 282 26.44 -11.30 27.52
C GLY A 282 25.66 -11.65 26.24
N VAL A 283 24.82 -10.74 25.76
CA VAL A 283 24.04 -10.84 24.50
C VAL A 283 24.59 -9.80 23.52
N ASP A 284 25.06 -10.28 22.37
CA ASP A 284 25.71 -9.45 21.35
C ASP A 284 24.68 -8.57 20.62
N GLU A 285 24.96 -7.28 20.42
CA GLU A 285 24.11 -6.39 19.60
C GLU A 285 24.05 -6.87 18.13
N GLU A 286 24.99 -7.71 17.72
CA GLU A 286 24.99 -8.41 16.44
C GLU A 286 23.87 -9.45 16.35
N CYS A 287 23.52 -10.13 17.44
CA CYS A 287 22.39 -11.06 17.48
C CYS A 287 21.06 -10.32 17.26
N GLU A 288 20.90 -9.11 17.82
CA GLU A 288 19.73 -8.26 17.54
C GLU A 288 19.71 -7.76 16.08
N ARG A 289 20.86 -7.51 15.44
CA ARG A 289 20.95 -7.13 14.01
C ARG A 289 20.72 -8.30 13.05
N GLU A 290 21.20 -9.49 13.38
CA GLU A 290 20.96 -10.71 12.61
C GLU A 290 19.49 -11.11 12.69
N LEU A 291 18.85 -10.95 13.86
CA LEU A 291 17.40 -11.15 14.01
C LEU A 291 16.58 -10.15 13.16
N GLU A 292 17.05 -8.90 13.01
CA GLU A 292 16.46 -7.93 12.08
C GLU A 292 16.63 -8.36 10.61
N LEU A 293 17.75 -8.98 10.25
CA LEU A 293 18.01 -9.50 8.89
C LEU A 293 17.20 -10.76 8.57
N GLU A 294 17.01 -11.67 9.52
CA GLU A 294 16.22 -12.91 9.33
C GLU A 294 14.72 -12.64 9.19
N LEU A 295 14.22 -11.47 9.59
CA LEU A 295 12.82 -11.06 9.37
C LEU A 295 12.54 -10.47 7.98
N GLU A 296 13.57 -10.30 7.12
CA GLU A 296 13.46 -9.75 5.76
C GLU A 296 13.58 -10.83 4.64
N GLU A 297 13.21 -12.09 4.88
CA GLU A 297 12.94 -13.04 3.78
C GLU A 297 11.52 -12.85 3.25
N GLU A 298 11.36 -11.92 2.30
CA GLU A 298 10.15 -11.82 1.48
C GLU A 298 10.16 -12.98 0.44
N GLU A 299 9.29 -13.99 0.63
CA GLU A 299 9.03 -15.00 -0.39
C GLU A 299 8.35 -14.35 -1.61
N GLU A 300 9.12 -13.99 -2.64
CA GLU A 300 8.59 -13.64 -3.96
C GLU A 300 8.02 -14.90 -4.63
N ILE A 301 6.70 -15.09 -4.57
CA ILE A 301 6.00 -16.11 -5.35
C ILE A 301 5.85 -15.60 -6.79
N GLU A 302 6.80 -15.93 -7.67
CA GLU A 302 6.66 -15.73 -9.12
C GLU A 302 5.62 -16.71 -9.69
N GLU A 303 4.38 -16.23 -9.88
CA GLU A 303 3.33 -17.02 -10.53
C GLU A 303 3.45 -16.90 -12.07
N GLU A 304 3.93 -17.95 -12.75
CA GLU A 304 3.99 -17.97 -14.22
C GLU A 304 2.58 -17.99 -14.84
N VAL A 305 2.16 -16.85 -15.41
CA VAL A 305 0.90 -16.78 -16.18
C VAL A 305 1.16 -17.26 -17.62
N PRO A 306 0.34 -18.19 -18.15
CA PRO A 306 0.51 -18.68 -19.52
C PRO A 306 0.38 -17.54 -20.55
N ARG A 307 1.25 -17.54 -21.56
CA ARG A 307 1.21 -16.56 -22.66
C ARG A 307 -0.06 -16.74 -23.50
N MET A 308 -0.80 -15.67 -23.67
CA MET A 308 -2.03 -15.61 -24.47
C MET A 308 -1.94 -14.56 -25.58
N ILE A 309 -2.77 -14.69 -26.62
CA ILE A 309 -2.85 -13.78 -27.76
C ILE A 309 -4.17 -12.98 -27.65
N PRO A 310 -4.18 -11.66 -27.88
CA PRO A 310 -5.41 -10.88 -27.88
C PRO A 310 -6.33 -11.29 -29.03
N ILE A 311 -7.62 -11.51 -28.75
CA ILE A 311 -8.62 -11.78 -29.78
C ILE A 311 -9.02 -10.47 -30.45
N LYS A 312 -9.08 -10.47 -31.78
CA LYS A 312 -9.66 -9.34 -32.53
C LYS A 312 -11.17 -9.34 -32.39
N GLU A 313 -11.71 -8.25 -31.89
CA GLU A 313 -13.14 -8.09 -31.69
C GLU A 313 -13.91 -8.05 -33.01
N THR A 314 -15.13 -8.60 -32.99
CA THR A 314 -15.99 -8.66 -34.17
C THR A 314 -16.92 -7.45 -34.21
N TYR A 315 -16.90 -6.74 -35.34
CA TYR A 315 -17.85 -5.67 -35.61
C TYR A 315 -19.27 -6.23 -35.80
N TRP A 316 -20.25 -5.53 -35.24
CA TRP A 316 -21.66 -5.74 -35.50
C TRP A 316 -22.38 -4.39 -35.59
N ASP A 317 -23.60 -4.38 -36.12
CA ASP A 317 -24.36 -3.14 -36.27
C ASP A 317 -24.86 -2.62 -34.91
N PHE A 318 -24.05 -1.76 -34.30
CA PHE A 318 -24.33 -1.12 -33.01
C PHE A 318 -25.62 -0.29 -32.99
N SER A 319 -26.12 0.16 -34.15
CA SER A 319 -27.35 0.95 -34.23
C SER A 319 -28.59 0.15 -33.81
N THR A 320 -28.50 -1.18 -33.86
CA THR A 320 -29.58 -2.08 -33.43
C THR A 320 -29.86 -2.04 -31.93
N ILE A 321 -28.99 -1.44 -31.12
CA ILE A 321 -29.27 -1.16 -29.71
C ILE A 321 -30.48 -0.22 -29.56
N PHE A 322 -30.63 0.77 -30.44
CA PHE A 322 -31.71 1.75 -30.33
C PHE A 322 -33.07 1.18 -30.74
N THR A 323 -33.09 0.08 -31.51
CA THR A 323 -34.31 -0.57 -31.98
C THR A 323 -34.70 -1.82 -31.19
N ALA A 324 -33.79 -2.32 -30.34
CA ALA A 324 -34.02 -3.52 -29.56
C ALA A 324 -34.67 -3.22 -28.21
N ASP A 325 -35.70 -4.00 -27.85
CA ASP A 325 -36.38 -3.90 -26.55
C ASP A 325 -35.58 -4.53 -25.41
N SER A 326 -34.67 -5.47 -25.73
CA SER A 326 -33.86 -6.20 -24.76
C SER A 326 -32.49 -6.59 -25.33
N PRO A 327 -31.51 -6.92 -24.46
CA PRO A 327 -30.24 -7.49 -24.92
C PRO A 327 -30.41 -8.78 -25.74
N ALA A 328 -31.42 -9.60 -25.42
CA ALA A 328 -31.66 -10.88 -26.07
C ALA A 328 -32.20 -10.76 -27.51
N THR A 329 -32.75 -9.60 -27.88
CA THR A 329 -33.27 -9.31 -29.22
C THR A 329 -32.23 -8.72 -30.17
N LEU A 330 -31.01 -8.48 -29.70
CA LEU A 330 -29.92 -7.98 -30.53
C LEU A 330 -29.50 -9.05 -31.56
N PRO A 331 -29.03 -8.65 -32.76
CA PRO A 331 -28.59 -9.58 -33.81
C PRO A 331 -27.20 -10.20 -33.52
N ILE A 332 -26.83 -10.31 -32.24
CA ILE A 332 -25.54 -10.81 -31.77
C ILE A 332 -25.74 -11.89 -30.70
N THR A 333 -24.71 -12.72 -30.52
CA THR A 333 -24.69 -13.67 -29.42
C THR A 333 -24.40 -12.94 -28.12
N VAL A 334 -25.39 -12.88 -27.24
CA VAL A 334 -25.26 -12.42 -25.85
C VAL A 334 -25.40 -13.59 -24.89
N GLN A 335 -24.68 -13.55 -23.77
CA GLN A 335 -24.79 -14.56 -22.72
C GLN A 335 -25.23 -13.92 -21.41
N ILE A 336 -26.07 -14.61 -20.64
CA ILE A 336 -26.43 -14.16 -19.29
C ILE A 336 -25.26 -14.40 -18.33
N LEU A 337 -25.04 -13.46 -17.40
CA LEU A 337 -23.96 -13.52 -16.42
C LEU A 337 -23.88 -14.84 -15.63
N PRO A 338 -24.98 -15.45 -15.14
CA PRO A 338 -24.92 -16.74 -14.45
C PRO A 338 -24.29 -17.85 -15.32
N ARG A 339 -24.58 -17.87 -16.62
CA ARG A 339 -24.05 -18.86 -17.56
C ARG A 339 -22.57 -18.62 -17.89
N VAL A 340 -22.15 -17.36 -17.90
CA VAL A 340 -20.74 -16.97 -18.05
C VAL A 340 -19.93 -17.48 -16.86
N VAL A 341 -20.40 -17.17 -15.63
CA VAL A 341 -19.74 -17.61 -14.39
C VAL A 341 -19.64 -19.14 -14.34
N GLN A 342 -20.71 -19.84 -14.70
CA GLN A 342 -20.73 -21.32 -14.69
C GLN A 342 -19.77 -21.97 -15.70
N ARG A 343 -19.56 -21.36 -16.87
CA ARG A 343 -18.84 -21.99 -18.00
C ARG A 343 -17.40 -21.52 -18.17
N GLN A 344 -17.08 -20.29 -17.77
CA GLN A 344 -15.81 -19.63 -18.11
C GLN A 344 -14.96 -19.26 -16.89
N LEU A 345 -15.54 -19.24 -15.68
CA LEU A 345 -14.81 -18.95 -14.45
C LEU A 345 -14.52 -20.23 -13.66
N THR A 346 -13.39 -20.22 -12.95
CA THR A 346 -13.02 -21.26 -11.99
C THR A 346 -12.70 -20.65 -10.63
N PRO A 347 -13.11 -21.24 -9.50
CA PRO A 347 -13.75 -22.53 -9.36
C PRO A 347 -15.21 -22.51 -9.85
N SER A 348 -15.69 -23.67 -10.32
CA SER A 348 -17.11 -23.86 -10.72
C SER A 348 -18.09 -23.57 -9.59
N SER A 349 -17.60 -23.55 -8.35
CA SER A 349 -18.37 -23.21 -7.17
C SER A 349 -18.89 -21.77 -7.19
N LEU A 350 -18.28 -20.83 -7.94
CA LEU A 350 -18.82 -19.48 -8.16
C LEU A 350 -20.23 -19.45 -8.79
N ALA A 351 -20.65 -20.55 -9.42
CA ALA A 351 -22.01 -20.70 -9.94
C ALA A 351 -23.07 -20.87 -8.83
N ASN A 352 -22.65 -21.17 -7.59
CA ASN A 352 -23.54 -21.31 -6.44
C ASN A 352 -24.11 -19.95 -6.00
N ILE A 353 -23.40 -18.85 -6.27
CA ILE A 353 -23.88 -17.49 -6.04
C ILE A 353 -25.09 -17.26 -6.94
N LYS A 354 -26.22 -16.79 -6.38
CA LYS A 354 -27.44 -16.51 -7.15
C LYS A 354 -27.33 -15.21 -7.93
N TRP A 355 -26.54 -15.19 -9.00
CA TRP A 355 -26.44 -14.09 -9.95
C TRP A 355 -27.81 -13.67 -10.51
N SER A 356 -27.91 -12.42 -10.98
CA SER A 356 -29.12 -11.90 -11.63
C SER A 356 -29.20 -12.33 -13.09
N ASP A 357 -30.35 -12.86 -13.51
CA ASP A 357 -30.65 -13.22 -14.91
C ASP A 357 -30.90 -12.00 -15.81
N ARG A 358 -30.85 -10.78 -15.25
CA ARG A 358 -31.06 -9.53 -15.98
C ARG A 358 -29.75 -8.90 -16.48
N VAL A 359 -28.61 -9.55 -16.25
CA VAL A 359 -27.29 -9.07 -16.68
C VAL A 359 -26.81 -9.92 -17.85
N TYR A 360 -26.51 -9.26 -18.96
CA TYR A 360 -26.05 -9.86 -20.21
C TYR A 360 -24.65 -9.35 -20.55
N CYS A 361 -23.86 -10.17 -21.22
CA CYS A 361 -22.53 -9.84 -21.72
C CYS A 361 -22.48 -10.10 -23.22
N THR A 362 -21.87 -9.19 -23.99
CA THR A 362 -21.54 -9.44 -25.40
C THR A 362 -20.41 -10.45 -25.51
N GLN A 363 -20.30 -11.12 -26.66
CA GLN A 363 -19.19 -12.04 -26.90
C GLN A 363 -17.83 -11.31 -26.92
N ASN A 364 -17.79 -10.06 -27.42
CA ASN A 364 -16.58 -9.22 -27.41
C ASN A 364 -16.11 -8.87 -25.98
N PHE A 365 -17.04 -8.68 -25.05
CA PHE A 365 -16.72 -8.47 -23.64
C PHE A 365 -16.10 -9.72 -22.99
N LEU A 366 -16.58 -10.91 -23.37
CA LEU A 366 -16.13 -12.19 -22.80
C LEU A 366 -14.82 -12.69 -23.42
N ASP A 367 -14.66 -12.56 -24.74
CA ASP A 367 -13.52 -13.10 -25.48
C ASP A 367 -12.39 -12.05 -25.55
N SER A 368 -11.62 -11.93 -24.47
CA SER A 368 -10.44 -11.05 -24.42
C SER A 368 -9.19 -11.71 -25.04
N VAL A 369 -8.99 -13.01 -24.80
CA VAL A 369 -7.75 -13.71 -25.13
C VAL A 369 -7.97 -15.13 -25.69
N ALA A 370 -7.06 -15.57 -26.55
CA ALA A 370 -6.96 -16.93 -27.08
C ALA A 370 -5.61 -17.55 -26.70
N ASN A 371 -5.55 -18.88 -26.68
CA ASN A 371 -4.29 -19.60 -26.55
C ASN A 371 -3.40 -19.37 -27.79
N LEU A 372 -2.14 -19.83 -27.73
CA LEU A 372 -1.18 -19.69 -28.84
C LEU A 372 -1.65 -20.39 -30.14
N GLU A 373 -2.58 -21.34 -30.04
CA GLU A 373 -3.18 -22.07 -31.17
C GLU A 373 -4.44 -21.38 -31.72
N GLY A 374 -4.85 -20.24 -31.16
CA GLY A 374 -6.02 -19.47 -31.59
C GLY A 374 -7.37 -20.00 -31.07
N ALA A 375 -7.37 -21.01 -30.20
CA ALA A 375 -8.56 -21.48 -29.51
C ALA A 375 -8.91 -20.55 -28.33
N LYS A 376 -10.21 -20.35 -28.09
CA LYS A 376 -10.70 -19.52 -26.98
C LYS A 376 -10.20 -20.08 -25.65
N ALA A 377 -9.71 -19.21 -24.77
CA ALA A 377 -9.25 -19.61 -23.45
C ALA A 377 -10.43 -20.19 -22.64
N VAL A 378 -10.25 -21.40 -22.11
CA VAL A 378 -11.25 -22.08 -21.26
C VAL A 378 -11.28 -21.48 -19.84
N TYR A 379 -10.18 -20.86 -19.41
CA TYR A 379 -10.02 -20.24 -18.11
C TYR A 379 -9.61 -18.78 -18.28
N ILE A 380 -10.57 -17.86 -18.15
CA ILE A 380 -10.34 -16.42 -18.35
C ILE A 380 -10.12 -15.65 -17.05
N ASN A 381 -10.06 -16.33 -15.89
CA ASN A 381 -9.94 -15.71 -14.56
C ASN A 381 -8.97 -14.51 -14.51
N LYS A 382 -7.73 -14.69 -14.99
CA LYS A 382 -6.68 -13.66 -14.97
C LYS A 382 -6.76 -12.64 -16.13
N PHE A 383 -7.72 -12.82 -17.05
CA PHE A 383 -7.88 -12.04 -18.28
C PHE A 383 -9.29 -11.43 -18.40
N LEU A 384 -10.05 -11.37 -17.30
CA LEU A 384 -11.38 -10.76 -17.29
C LEU A 384 -11.30 -9.26 -17.55
N ARG A 385 -12.05 -8.78 -18.56
CA ARG A 385 -12.16 -7.35 -18.85
C ARG A 385 -12.80 -6.60 -17.70
N LEU A 386 -12.33 -5.38 -17.45
CA LEU A 386 -12.94 -4.49 -16.48
C LEU A 386 -14.35 -4.10 -16.93
N VAL A 387 -15.26 -3.97 -15.98
CA VAL A 387 -16.60 -3.46 -16.26
C VAL A 387 -16.51 -1.94 -16.34
N ASP A 388 -16.34 -1.40 -17.55
CA ASP A 388 -16.19 0.04 -17.74
C ASP A 388 -17.53 0.74 -18.08
N VAL A 389 -18.29 0.16 -19.02
CA VAL A 389 -19.54 0.72 -19.54
C VAL A 389 -20.68 -0.30 -19.43
N VAL A 390 -21.87 0.19 -19.07
CA VAL A 390 -23.10 -0.60 -18.96
C VAL A 390 -24.22 0.08 -19.75
N ILE A 391 -24.88 -0.68 -20.61
CA ILE A 391 -26.11 -0.26 -21.30
C ILE A 391 -27.32 -0.75 -20.53
N ILE A 392 -28.27 0.14 -20.26
CA ILE A 392 -29.50 -0.13 -19.51
C ILE A 392 -30.68 -0.03 -20.46
N PHE A 393 -31.32 -1.17 -20.74
CA PHE A 393 -32.51 -1.22 -21.59
C PHE A 393 -33.76 -0.72 -20.84
N PRO A 394 -34.81 -0.25 -21.56
CA PRO A 394 -36.05 0.23 -20.94
C PRO A 394 -36.74 -0.82 -20.05
N ASN A 395 -36.54 -2.11 -20.34
CA ASN A 395 -37.04 -3.22 -19.55
C ASN A 395 -36.23 -3.51 -18.26
N GLY A 396 -35.21 -2.68 -17.95
CA GLY A 396 -34.36 -2.81 -16.78
C GLY A 396 -33.31 -3.93 -16.85
N MET A 397 -33.03 -4.47 -18.05
CA MET A 397 -31.91 -5.38 -18.28
C MET A 397 -30.62 -4.60 -18.54
N LEU A 398 -29.50 -5.16 -18.07
CA LEU A 398 -28.15 -4.60 -18.18
C LEU A 398 -27.36 -5.37 -19.23
N LEU A 399 -26.61 -4.66 -20.07
CA LEU A 399 -25.69 -5.23 -21.04
C LEU A 399 -24.27 -4.70 -20.79
N LEU A 400 -23.34 -5.62 -20.55
CA LEU A 400 -21.90 -5.37 -20.45
C LEU A 400 -21.28 -5.51 -21.83
N ILE A 401 -20.49 -4.52 -22.22
CA ILE A 401 -19.87 -4.38 -23.54
C ILE A 401 -18.36 -4.15 -23.39
N SER A 402 -17.58 -4.46 -24.44
CA SER A 402 -16.16 -4.14 -24.47
C SER A 402 -15.89 -2.64 -24.67
N GLU A 403 -14.65 -2.20 -24.45
CA GLU A 403 -14.21 -0.83 -24.67
C GLU A 403 -14.33 -0.40 -26.15
N TYR A 404 -14.08 -1.32 -27.08
CA TYR A 404 -14.20 -1.10 -28.52
C TYR A 404 -15.67 -0.91 -28.96
N GLU A 405 -16.58 -1.75 -28.42
CA GLU A 405 -18.02 -1.59 -28.63
C GLU A 405 -18.49 -0.26 -28.02
N ALA A 406 -18.03 0.07 -26.81
CA ALA A 406 -18.40 1.30 -26.11
C ALA A 406 -18.01 2.56 -26.90
N ASP A 407 -16.80 2.62 -27.47
CA ASP A 407 -16.34 3.76 -28.27
C ASP A 407 -17.25 3.99 -29.49
N SER A 408 -17.60 2.91 -30.20
CA SER A 408 -18.45 2.97 -31.39
C SER A 408 -19.90 3.34 -31.03
N ILE A 409 -20.44 2.74 -29.97
CA ILE A 409 -21.81 2.99 -29.49
C ILE A 409 -21.94 4.42 -28.97
N LEU A 410 -20.94 4.95 -28.27
CA LEU A 410 -20.94 6.32 -27.76
C LEU A 410 -21.11 7.35 -28.89
N GLN A 411 -20.44 7.14 -30.03
CA GLN A 411 -20.59 8.00 -31.20
C GLN A 411 -22.03 7.97 -31.75
N LEU A 412 -22.71 6.81 -31.74
CA LEU A 412 -24.10 6.71 -32.15
C LEU A 412 -25.04 7.41 -31.16
N PHE A 413 -24.82 7.25 -29.85
CA PHE A 413 -25.58 7.98 -28.82
C PHE A 413 -25.43 9.50 -28.95
N TRP A 414 -24.27 9.98 -29.39
CA TRP A 414 -24.07 11.41 -29.69
C TRP A 414 -24.83 11.89 -30.93
N ASN A 415 -24.99 11.04 -31.94
CA ASN A 415 -25.64 11.38 -33.20
C ASN A 415 -27.15 11.12 -33.21
N HIS A 416 -27.68 10.37 -32.24
CA HIS A 416 -29.10 10.01 -32.18
C HIS A 416 -29.96 11.19 -31.68
N PRO A 417 -31.04 11.58 -32.39
CA PRO A 417 -31.93 12.66 -31.96
C PRO A 417 -32.62 12.31 -30.62
N CYS A 418 -32.66 13.30 -29.72
CA CYS A 418 -33.05 13.16 -28.31
C CYS A 418 -34.56 13.29 -28.02
N GLU A 419 -35.45 13.18 -29.01
CA GLU A 419 -36.88 13.44 -28.86
C GLU A 419 -37.66 12.17 -28.44
N GLY A 420 -38.38 12.21 -27.30
CA GLY A 420 -39.24 11.11 -26.81
C GLY A 420 -38.54 10.08 -25.92
N ARG A 421 -38.37 10.40 -24.63
CA ARG A 421 -37.31 9.84 -23.75
C ARG A 421 -37.74 8.74 -22.75
N ASP A 422 -38.55 7.76 -23.12
CA ASP A 422 -38.90 6.67 -22.18
C ASP A 422 -38.71 5.24 -22.77
N SER A 423 -38.40 5.12 -24.07
CA SER A 423 -38.29 3.81 -24.77
C SER A 423 -36.91 3.51 -25.37
N ILE A 424 -35.88 4.29 -25.07
CA ILE A 424 -34.52 4.12 -25.63
C ILE A 424 -33.58 3.62 -24.52
N PRO A 425 -32.63 2.70 -24.81
CA PRO A 425 -31.61 2.30 -23.85
C PRO A 425 -30.72 3.46 -23.39
N HIS A 426 -30.12 3.33 -22.21
CA HIS A 426 -29.24 4.33 -21.62
C HIS A 426 -27.80 3.84 -21.58
N PHE A 427 -26.86 4.71 -21.94
CA PHE A 427 -25.42 4.43 -21.89
C PHE A 427 -24.81 5.09 -20.64
N PHE A 428 -24.26 4.27 -19.74
CA PHE A 428 -23.64 4.77 -18.50
C PHE A 428 -22.26 4.16 -18.28
N HIS A 429 -21.34 4.96 -17.77
CA HIS A 429 -20.12 4.44 -17.17
C HIS A 429 -20.47 3.71 -15.87
N TYR A 430 -19.86 2.55 -15.64
CA TYR A 430 -19.96 1.74 -14.43
C TYR A 430 -19.87 2.56 -13.13
N ASN A 431 -18.90 3.48 -13.01
CA ASN A 431 -18.74 4.34 -11.83
C ASN A 431 -19.96 5.22 -11.52
N PHE A 432 -20.77 5.54 -12.53
CA PHE A 432 -22.01 6.28 -12.35
C PHE A 432 -23.11 5.38 -11.77
N VAL A 433 -23.20 4.13 -12.25
CA VAL A 433 -24.16 3.14 -11.75
C VAL A 433 -23.89 2.81 -10.28
N THR A 434 -22.62 2.68 -9.89
CA THR A 434 -22.21 2.34 -8.51
C THR A 434 -22.50 3.46 -7.51
N ARG A 435 -22.06 4.69 -7.80
CA ARG A 435 -22.30 5.86 -6.94
C ARG A 435 -23.79 6.15 -6.72
N MET A 436 -24.60 5.89 -7.74
CA MET A 436 -26.05 6.04 -7.67
C MET A 436 -26.72 4.93 -6.86
N ALA A 437 -26.18 3.71 -6.89
CA ALA A 437 -26.62 2.60 -6.06
C ALA A 437 -26.30 2.80 -4.56
N ASP A 438 -25.25 3.58 -4.27
CA ASP A 438 -24.77 3.86 -2.91
C ASP A 438 -25.44 5.06 -2.23
N THR A 439 -26.12 5.94 -2.96
CA THR A 439 -26.70 7.17 -2.41
C THR A 439 -28.21 7.05 -2.17
N GLU A 440 -28.62 6.93 -0.91
CA GLU A 440 -30.00 7.25 -0.50
C GLU A 440 -30.31 8.75 -0.66
N HIS A 441 -29.28 9.60 -0.67
CA HIS A 441 -29.36 11.05 -0.86
C HIS A 441 -28.40 11.50 -1.97
N MET A 442 -28.95 11.87 -3.12
CA MET A 442 -28.19 12.35 -4.29
C MET A 442 -27.43 13.66 -3.97
N PRO A 443 -26.17 13.84 -4.41
CA PRO A 443 -25.47 15.11 -4.27
C PRO A 443 -26.19 16.26 -5.00
N GLN A 444 -26.29 17.42 -4.35
CA GLN A 444 -27.02 18.60 -4.87
C GLN A 444 -26.40 19.26 -6.12
N LYS A 445 -25.27 18.77 -6.66
CA LYS A 445 -24.57 19.34 -7.82
C LYS A 445 -24.85 18.56 -9.11
N PRO A 446 -24.97 19.23 -10.28
CA PRO A 446 -25.21 18.53 -11.54
C PRO A 446 -23.97 17.69 -11.90
N LEU A 447 -24.16 16.39 -12.11
CA LEU A 447 -23.10 15.50 -12.59
C LEU A 447 -22.90 15.70 -14.10
N LEU A 448 -21.64 15.75 -14.52
CA LEU A 448 -21.23 15.85 -15.92
C LEU A 448 -21.71 14.61 -16.70
N VAL A 449 -22.59 14.84 -17.66
CA VAL A 449 -22.83 13.94 -18.81
C VAL A 449 -22.18 14.65 -19.99
N LEU A 450 -21.20 14.03 -20.64
CA LEU A 450 -20.51 14.61 -21.79
C LEU A 450 -21.52 14.83 -22.94
N PRO A 451 -21.69 16.05 -23.47
CA PRO A 451 -22.53 16.27 -24.63
C PRO A 451 -21.83 15.80 -25.91
N ALA A 452 -22.64 15.44 -26.90
CA ALA A 452 -22.25 15.26 -28.28
C ALA A 452 -21.51 16.52 -28.78
N VAL A 453 -20.27 16.36 -29.24
CA VAL A 453 -19.55 17.43 -29.92
C VAL A 453 -20.19 17.66 -31.28
N GLN A 454 -20.93 18.75 -31.43
CA GLN A 454 -21.23 19.28 -32.75
C GLN A 454 -19.90 19.63 -33.44
N ARG A 455 -19.69 19.06 -34.63
CA ARG A 455 -18.61 19.43 -35.55
C ARG A 455 -18.60 20.95 -35.73
N THR A 456 -17.54 21.63 -35.29
CA THR A 456 -17.06 22.82 -36.00
C THR A 456 -15.56 22.99 -35.80
N LEU A 457 -14.93 23.41 -36.90
CA LEU A 457 -13.51 23.42 -37.18
C LEU A 457 -12.69 24.40 -36.33
N SER A 458 -11.38 24.08 -36.28
CA SER A 458 -10.22 24.94 -36.04
C SER A 458 -9.82 25.25 -34.59
N ILE A 459 -8.62 24.77 -34.29
CA ILE A 459 -7.77 25.15 -33.16
C ILE A 459 -7.37 26.61 -33.33
N ARG A 460 -7.88 27.50 -32.48
CA ARG A 460 -7.21 28.72 -32.01
C ARG A 460 -7.98 29.30 -30.81
N THR A 461 -7.26 29.40 -29.69
CA THR A 461 -7.45 30.31 -28.55
C THR A 461 -8.81 31.01 -28.46
N TYR A 462 -9.69 30.55 -27.55
CA TYR A 462 -10.80 31.37 -27.09
C TYR A 462 -10.95 31.33 -25.56
N GLN A 463 -10.88 32.53 -25.00
CA GLN A 463 -11.07 32.86 -23.59
C GLN A 463 -12.49 32.48 -23.15
N LEU A 464 -12.57 31.94 -21.94
CA LEU A 464 -13.80 31.68 -21.20
C LEU A 464 -14.52 33.00 -20.89
N GLN A 465 -15.55 33.35 -21.66
CA GLN A 465 -16.62 34.24 -21.20
C GLN A 465 -17.91 33.95 -21.99
N HIS A 466 -18.91 33.47 -21.26
CA HIS A 466 -20.34 33.36 -21.64
C HIS A 466 -20.71 32.49 -22.87
N GLN A 467 -21.07 31.22 -22.61
CA GLN A 467 -22.25 30.57 -23.23
C GLN A 467 -22.54 29.22 -22.54
N LYS A 468 -23.82 28.94 -22.27
CA LYS A 468 -24.31 27.65 -21.72
C LYS A 468 -24.38 26.59 -22.83
N PRO A 469 -23.80 25.39 -22.64
CA PRO A 469 -24.29 24.20 -23.32
C PRO A 469 -24.36 23.02 -22.34
N PHE A 470 -25.38 22.95 -21.49
CA PHE A 470 -25.65 21.76 -20.68
C PHE A 470 -27.11 21.37 -20.84
N LEU A 471 -27.37 20.37 -21.68
CA LEU A 471 -28.67 19.70 -21.73
C LEU A 471 -28.72 18.71 -20.58
N SER A 472 -29.12 19.20 -19.39
CA SER A 472 -29.30 18.33 -18.22
C SER A 472 -30.39 17.30 -18.54
N ILE A 473 -30.09 16.00 -18.42
CA ILE A 473 -31.17 15.07 -18.08
C ILE A 473 -31.72 15.58 -16.75
N LYS A 474 -32.98 16.02 -16.71
CA LYS A 474 -33.59 16.52 -15.46
C LYS A 474 -33.36 15.45 -14.40
N ARG A 475 -32.80 15.83 -13.23
CA ARG A 475 -32.46 14.90 -12.12
C ARG A 475 -33.58 13.91 -11.78
N HIS A 476 -34.83 14.35 -11.96
CA HIS A 476 -36.04 13.54 -11.75
C HIS A 476 -36.19 12.36 -12.75
N LYS A 477 -35.72 12.49 -14.00
CA LYS A 477 -35.76 11.41 -15.00
C LYS A 477 -34.71 10.33 -14.71
N VAL A 478 -33.49 10.72 -14.34
CA VAL A 478 -32.45 9.77 -13.89
C VAL A 478 -32.94 8.96 -12.68
N ARG A 479 -33.66 9.62 -11.76
CA ARG A 479 -34.30 8.97 -10.60
C ARG A 479 -35.39 7.96 -11.00
N LEU A 480 -36.18 8.22 -12.04
CA LEU A 480 -37.21 7.28 -12.53
C LEU A 480 -36.60 6.05 -13.24
N ILE A 481 -35.59 6.27 -14.09
CA ILE A 481 -34.93 5.20 -14.84
C ILE A 481 -34.14 4.27 -13.93
N LEU A 482 -33.38 4.83 -12.97
CA LEU A 482 -32.57 4.05 -12.04
C LEU A 482 -33.34 3.56 -10.81
N GLY A 483 -34.41 4.25 -10.40
CA GLY A 483 -35.32 3.78 -9.34
C GLY A 483 -36.14 2.55 -9.72
N GLY A 484 -36.22 2.23 -11.02
CA GLY A 484 -36.78 0.98 -11.54
C GLY A 484 -35.75 -0.12 -11.80
N LEU A 485 -34.46 0.12 -11.53
CA LEU A 485 -33.43 -0.91 -11.69
C LEU A 485 -33.57 -1.99 -10.63
N ASN A 486 -33.43 -3.23 -11.08
CA ASN A 486 -33.42 -4.37 -10.18
C ASN A 486 -32.15 -4.34 -9.32
N ILE A 487 -32.34 -4.23 -8.00
CA ILE A 487 -31.23 -4.09 -7.05
C ILE A 487 -30.22 -5.25 -7.17
N LYS A 488 -30.73 -6.47 -7.29
CA LYS A 488 -29.93 -7.69 -7.46
C LYS A 488 -29.10 -7.66 -8.74
N ALA A 489 -29.60 -7.06 -9.83
CA ALA A 489 -28.83 -6.90 -11.07
C ALA A 489 -27.63 -5.96 -10.87
N VAL A 490 -27.83 -4.85 -10.18
CA VAL A 490 -26.74 -3.91 -9.86
C VAL A 490 -25.73 -4.55 -8.91
N THR A 491 -26.19 -5.23 -7.85
CA THR A 491 -25.32 -5.95 -6.91
C THR A 491 -24.50 -7.03 -7.62
N SER A 492 -25.11 -7.76 -8.56
CA SER A 492 -24.43 -8.76 -9.39
C SER A 492 -23.31 -8.15 -10.25
N VAL A 493 -23.56 -7.01 -10.91
CA VAL A 493 -22.50 -6.36 -11.70
C VAL A 493 -21.36 -5.88 -10.80
N ARG A 494 -21.68 -5.34 -9.61
CA ARG A 494 -20.68 -4.85 -8.64
C ARG A 494 -19.78 -5.95 -8.10
N LEU A 495 -20.39 -7.07 -7.69
CA LEU A 495 -19.63 -8.23 -7.23
C LEU A 495 -18.75 -8.79 -8.36
N PHE A 496 -19.29 -8.91 -9.57
CA PHE A 496 -18.52 -9.37 -10.74
C PHE A 496 -17.37 -8.43 -11.12
N ALA A 497 -17.51 -7.13 -10.86
CA ALA A 497 -16.46 -6.13 -11.05
C ALA A 497 -15.37 -6.16 -9.96
N GLY A 498 -15.55 -6.94 -8.88
CA GLY A 498 -14.60 -7.07 -7.78
C GLY A 498 -14.74 -6.02 -6.68
N GLU A 499 -15.91 -5.40 -6.52
CA GLU A 499 -16.14 -4.45 -5.43
C GLU A 499 -16.31 -5.14 -4.06
N THR A 500 -15.75 -4.53 -3.03
CA THR A 500 -15.78 -5.04 -1.64
C THR A 500 -16.58 -4.16 -0.67
N MET A 501 -16.97 -2.95 -1.09
CA MET A 501 -17.65 -1.95 -0.27
C MET A 501 -19.03 -1.61 -0.82
N TYR A 502 -20.04 -1.60 0.04
CA TYR A 502 -21.45 -1.42 -0.31
C TYR A 502 -22.09 -0.46 0.70
N PHE A 503 -22.31 0.80 0.33
CA PHE A 503 -22.76 1.81 1.30
C PHE A 503 -24.26 1.70 1.66
N ALA A 504 -25.10 1.30 0.71
CA ALA A 504 -26.55 1.20 0.92
C ALA A 504 -26.94 -0.13 1.57
N ASN A 505 -27.77 -0.09 2.62
CA ASN A 505 -28.24 -1.29 3.33
C ASN A 505 -29.00 -2.25 2.40
N SER A 506 -29.80 -1.72 1.48
CA SER A 506 -30.53 -2.53 0.50
C SER A 506 -29.62 -3.31 -0.45
N GLN A 507 -28.39 -2.82 -0.70
CA GLN A 507 -27.38 -3.55 -1.49
C GLN A 507 -26.73 -4.66 -0.65
N LYS A 508 -26.47 -4.40 0.63
CA LYS A 508 -25.97 -5.40 1.59
C LYS A 508 -26.96 -6.56 1.74
N GLU A 509 -28.25 -6.25 1.89
CA GLU A 509 -29.33 -7.24 1.95
C GLU A 509 -29.45 -8.06 0.65
N ALA A 510 -29.35 -7.40 -0.50
CA ALA A 510 -29.36 -8.09 -1.80
C ALA A 510 -28.15 -9.01 -1.98
N LEU A 511 -26.98 -8.58 -1.52
CA LEU A 511 -25.75 -9.37 -1.53
C LEU A 511 -25.84 -10.57 -0.58
N GLU A 512 -26.33 -10.37 0.65
CA GLU A 512 -26.60 -11.44 1.61
C GLU A 512 -27.56 -12.48 1.00
N ALA A 513 -28.66 -12.04 0.37
CA ALA A 513 -29.63 -12.93 -0.29
C ALA A 513 -29.02 -13.71 -1.48
N MET A 514 -28.06 -13.11 -2.19
CA MET A 514 -27.33 -13.79 -3.27
C MET A 514 -26.42 -14.92 -2.75
N LEU A 515 -25.91 -14.79 -1.52
CA LEU A 515 -24.96 -15.72 -0.90
C LEU A 515 -25.63 -16.81 -0.05
N LEU A 516 -26.71 -16.49 0.69
CA LEU A 516 -27.29 -17.38 1.72
C LEU A 516 -28.08 -18.60 1.21
N SER A 517 -28.27 -18.79 -0.09
CA SER A 517 -29.36 -19.66 -0.57
C SER A 517 -28.92 -20.91 -1.31
N GLY A 518 -27.97 -21.64 -0.71
CA GLY A 518 -27.84 -23.08 -0.88
C GLY A 518 -29.01 -23.79 -0.20
N SER A 519 -29.72 -24.64 -0.92
CA SER A 519 -30.82 -25.44 -0.36
C SER A 519 -30.31 -26.29 0.81
N GLN A 520 -31.10 -26.38 1.89
CA GLN A 520 -30.89 -27.24 3.08
C GLN A 520 -30.68 -28.74 2.78
N SER A 521 -30.66 -29.17 1.52
CA SER A 521 -30.51 -30.57 1.11
C SER A 521 -29.12 -30.94 0.56
N GLN A 522 -28.13 -30.03 0.58
CA GLN A 522 -26.75 -30.35 0.20
C GLN A 522 -25.75 -29.80 1.24
N MET A 523 -25.73 -30.43 2.41
CA MET A 523 -24.93 -30.02 3.58
C MET A 523 -23.40 -30.04 3.39
N ASN A 524 -22.88 -30.56 2.27
CA ASN A 524 -21.44 -30.58 1.97
C ASN A 524 -20.96 -29.44 1.04
N THR A 525 -21.86 -28.65 0.45
CA THR A 525 -21.49 -27.54 -0.47
C THR A 525 -21.57 -26.15 0.17
N ALA A 526 -22.28 -25.99 1.29
CA ALA A 526 -22.46 -24.68 1.94
C ALA A 526 -21.16 -24.07 2.50
N LYS A 527 -20.22 -24.91 3.00
CA LYS A 527 -18.87 -24.46 3.40
C LYS A 527 -18.08 -23.79 2.27
N SER A 528 -18.45 -23.96 1.00
CA SER A 528 -17.75 -23.31 -0.12
C SER A 528 -18.27 -21.90 -0.45
N ALA A 529 -19.53 -21.57 -0.11
CA ALA A 529 -20.19 -20.35 -0.55
C ALA A 529 -19.71 -19.07 0.16
N SER A 530 -19.22 -19.17 1.40
CA SER A 530 -18.74 -18.00 2.15
C SER A 530 -17.36 -17.50 1.70
N GLY A 531 -16.52 -18.36 1.13
CA GLY A 531 -15.19 -17.99 0.58
C GLY A 531 -15.16 -17.84 -0.95
N GLU A 532 -16.31 -17.97 -1.61
CA GLU A 532 -16.44 -17.86 -3.07
C GLU A 532 -16.35 -16.42 -3.60
N PRO A 533 -17.00 -15.42 -2.97
CA PRO A 533 -16.88 -14.01 -3.40
C PRO A 533 -15.45 -13.47 -3.34
N GLU A 534 -14.66 -13.93 -2.37
CA GLU A 534 -13.26 -13.54 -2.19
C GLU A 534 -12.39 -13.98 -3.38
N LYS A 535 -12.67 -15.16 -3.96
CA LYS A 535 -11.96 -15.64 -5.15
C LYS A 535 -12.21 -14.76 -6.37
N ILE A 536 -13.38 -14.13 -6.51
CA ILE A 536 -13.64 -13.18 -7.60
C ILE A 536 -12.74 -11.95 -7.47
N ILE A 537 -12.45 -11.52 -6.24
CA ILE A 537 -11.59 -10.38 -5.95
C ILE A 537 -10.13 -10.72 -6.29
N GLU A 538 -9.67 -11.90 -5.87
CA GLU A 538 -8.36 -12.44 -6.26
C GLU A 538 -8.21 -12.53 -7.79
N MET A 539 -9.24 -13.01 -8.52
CA MET A 539 -9.22 -13.08 -9.98
C MET A 539 -9.10 -11.71 -10.64
N ARG A 540 -9.62 -10.66 -10.01
CA ARG A 540 -9.51 -9.27 -10.48
C ARG A 540 -8.15 -8.65 -10.16
N GLY A 541 -7.22 -9.38 -9.55
CA GLY A 541 -5.92 -8.86 -9.11
C GLY A 541 -6.07 -7.79 -8.03
N LEU A 542 -7.23 -7.74 -7.36
CA LEU A 542 -7.48 -6.85 -6.25
C LEU A 542 -7.07 -7.65 -5.01
N LEU A 543 -6.01 -7.23 -4.31
CA LEU A 543 -5.68 -7.78 -3.00
C LEU A 543 -6.77 -7.38 -2.00
N HIS A 544 -6.90 -8.13 -0.89
CA HIS A 544 -7.68 -7.74 0.28
C HIS A 544 -7.11 -6.43 0.85
N LEU A 545 -7.46 -5.30 0.21
CA LEU A 545 -6.90 -3.98 0.49
C LEU A 545 -7.44 -3.37 1.79
N LEU A 546 -8.39 -4.04 2.44
CA LEU A 546 -9.05 -3.59 3.66
C LEU A 546 -9.41 -4.81 4.52
N PRO A 547 -8.76 -5.03 5.67
CA PRO A 547 -9.41 -5.83 6.71
C PRO A 547 -10.75 -5.16 7.07
N TYR A 548 -11.81 -5.94 7.23
CA TYR A 548 -13.18 -5.51 7.56
C TYR A 548 -13.98 -4.88 6.41
N SER A 549 -13.81 -5.33 5.16
CA SER A 549 -14.67 -4.88 4.05
C SER A 549 -16.15 -5.28 4.28
N ASP A 550 -17.10 -4.56 3.67
CA ASP A 550 -18.53 -4.89 3.80
C ASP A 550 -18.81 -6.31 3.28
N LEU A 551 -18.16 -6.71 2.18
CA LEU A 551 -18.26 -8.07 1.64
C LEU A 551 -17.74 -9.11 2.64
N GLU A 552 -16.54 -8.90 3.20
CA GLU A 552 -15.94 -9.81 4.18
C GLU A 552 -16.85 -9.96 5.42
N GLN A 553 -17.38 -8.85 5.94
CA GLN A 553 -18.34 -8.88 7.05
C GLN A 553 -19.60 -9.67 6.70
N ILE A 554 -20.14 -9.52 5.48
CA ILE A 554 -21.31 -10.27 5.02
C ILE A 554 -20.97 -11.75 4.84
N CYS A 555 -19.81 -12.09 4.28
CA CYS A 555 -19.34 -13.47 4.15
C CYS A 555 -19.18 -14.16 5.51
N ILE A 556 -18.55 -13.48 6.48
CA ILE A 556 -18.42 -13.95 7.87
C ILE A 556 -19.80 -14.12 8.51
N TYR A 557 -20.70 -13.14 8.32
CA TYR A 557 -22.06 -13.19 8.85
C TYR A 557 -22.87 -14.37 8.27
N CYS A 558 -22.80 -14.59 6.96
CA CYS A 558 -23.42 -15.72 6.28
C CYS A 558 -22.87 -17.06 6.82
N ALA A 559 -21.55 -17.19 6.93
CA ALA A 559 -20.90 -18.37 7.51
C ALA A 559 -21.35 -18.63 8.97
N CYS A 560 -21.47 -17.57 9.78
CA CYS A 560 -21.93 -17.67 11.17
C CYS A 560 -23.42 -18.06 11.27
N LYS A 561 -24.27 -17.55 10.37
CA LYS A 561 -25.70 -17.90 10.29
C LYS A 561 -25.90 -19.36 9.92
N GLU A 562 -25.10 -19.89 9.00
CA GLU A 562 -25.07 -21.32 8.67
C GLU A 562 -24.65 -22.15 9.89
N PHE A 563 -23.65 -21.72 10.65
CA PHE A 563 -23.18 -22.39 11.87
C PHE A 563 -24.20 -22.38 13.03
N ARG A 564 -25.02 -21.33 13.18
CA ARG A 564 -26.09 -21.29 14.19
C ARG A 564 -27.28 -22.21 13.88
N GLY A 565 -27.38 -22.73 12.66
CA GLY A 565 -28.29 -23.83 12.33
C GLY A 565 -27.80 -25.20 12.84
N TYR A 566 -26.58 -25.28 13.39
CA TYR A 566 -25.90 -26.51 13.82
C TYR A 566 -25.89 -26.72 15.36
N SER A 567 -26.75 -26.05 16.13
CA SER A 567 -26.88 -26.35 17.56
C SER A 567 -28.34 -26.38 18.00
N ASP A 568 -28.89 -27.60 18.01
CA ASP A 568 -29.82 -28.06 19.06
C ASP A 568 -29.69 -29.58 19.32
N GLU A 569 -28.90 -30.34 18.52
CA GLU A 569 -28.54 -31.74 18.84
C GLU A 569 -27.11 -32.08 18.38
N GLU A 570 -26.13 -31.72 19.21
CA GLU A 570 -24.79 -32.31 19.48
C GLU A 570 -23.90 -31.25 20.16
#